data_AF-A0A0V8QGS8-F1
#
_entry.id   AF-A0A0V8QGS8-F1
#
_cell.length_a   1.000
_cell.length_b   1.000
_cell.length_c   1.000
_cell.angle_alpha   90.00
_cell.angle_beta   90.00
_cell.angle_gamma   90.00
#
_symmetry.space_group_name_H-M   'P 1'
#
loop_
_entity.id
_entity.type
_entity.pdbx_description
1 polymer ?
#
loop_
_entity_poly.entity_id
_entity_poly.type
_entity_poly.pdbx_seq_one_letter_code
_entity_poly.pdbx_strand_id
1 'polypeptide(L)'
;MFTYKIENGYCAITGYKGEVPSELVVPETIEGATVCSITDNAFAGCTTLEKVTLPPTVQMIGHKAFKDCKNLKTINTKNVTHLRPDAFEGVVIA
;
A
#
# COMPACT_ATOMS: atom_id res chain seq x y z
N MET A 1 -9.59 -8.88 1.91
CA MET A 1 -9.49 -8.61 0.45
C MET A 1 -9.20 -7.14 0.24
N PHE A 2 -8.43 -6.76 -0.78
CA PHE A 2 -8.18 -5.34 -1.05
C PHE A 2 -9.49 -4.57 -1.28
N THR A 3 -9.56 -3.37 -0.72
CA THR A 3 -10.56 -2.36 -1.12
C THR A 3 -9.88 -1.38 -2.06
N TYR A 4 -10.61 -0.90 -3.06
CA TYR A 4 -10.02 -0.11 -4.13
C TYR A 4 -11.06 0.78 -4.81
N LYS A 5 -10.56 1.74 -5.59
CA LYS A 5 -11.36 2.58 -6.50
C LYS A 5 -10.75 2.49 -7.89
N ILE A 6 -11.59 2.31 -8.90
CA ILE A 6 -11.18 2.29 -10.29
C ILE A 6 -11.73 3.53 -10.98
N GLU A 7 -10.86 4.24 -11.69
CA GLU A 7 -11.21 5.41 -12.50
C GLU A 7 -10.33 5.42 -13.76
N ASN A 8 -10.95 5.55 -14.93
CA ASN A 8 -10.25 5.64 -16.23
C ASN A 8 -9.21 4.52 -16.49
N GLY A 9 -9.49 3.28 -16.04
CA GLY A 9 -8.59 2.14 -16.20
C GLY A 9 -7.43 2.08 -15.19
N TYR A 10 -7.41 2.98 -14.20
CA TYR A 10 -6.44 2.99 -13.11
C TYR A 10 -7.11 2.62 -11.80
N CYS A 11 -6.38 1.87 -10.98
CA CYS A 11 -6.83 1.37 -9.69
C CYS A 11 -5.98 1.98 -8.57
N ALA A 12 -6.69 2.54 -7.58
CA ALA A 12 -6.12 3.03 -6.34
C ALA A 12 -6.53 2.09 -5.19
N ILE A 13 -5.53 1.50 -4.51
CA ILE A 13 -5.78 0.68 -3.32
C ILE A 13 -6.17 1.62 -2.17
N THR A 14 -7.36 1.40 -1.62
CA THR A 14 -7.91 2.20 -0.51
C THR A 14 -7.80 1.49 0.84
N GLY A 15 -7.35 0.24 0.84
CA GLY A 15 -7.07 -0.53 2.05
C GLY A 15 -7.36 -2.02 1.89
N TYR A 16 -7.73 -2.65 3.00
CA TYR A 16 -7.99 -4.08 3.05
C TYR A 16 -9.16 -4.38 3.98
N LYS A 17 -10.18 -5.08 3.46
CA LYS A 17 -11.33 -5.53 4.23
C LYS A 17 -11.00 -6.83 4.96
N GLY A 18 -11.11 -6.80 6.29
CA GLY A 18 -10.85 -7.92 7.19
C GLY A 18 -9.49 -7.81 7.89
N GLU A 19 -9.04 -8.90 8.50
CA GLU A 19 -7.70 -8.99 9.08
C GLU A 19 -6.64 -8.94 7.97
N VAL A 20 -5.69 -8.02 8.09
CA VAL A 20 -4.60 -7.88 7.13
C VAL A 20 -3.59 -9.00 7.37
N PRO A 21 -3.23 -9.80 6.35
CA PRO A 21 -2.21 -10.83 6.49
C PRO A 21 -0.84 -10.20 6.78
N SER A 22 0.09 -11.00 7.35
CA SER A 22 1.46 -10.54 7.60
C SER A 22 2.24 -10.23 6.33
N GLU A 23 1.85 -10.81 5.19
CA GLU A 23 2.43 -10.50 3.89
C GLU A 23 1.34 -10.10 2.89
N LEU A 24 1.52 -8.94 2.26
CA LEU A 24 0.70 -8.48 1.15
C LEU A 24 1.50 -8.50 -0.15
N VAL A 25 0.91 -9.14 -1.17
CA VAL A 25 1.35 -9.03 -2.55
C VAL A 25 0.30 -8.22 -3.30
N VAL A 26 0.63 -6.97 -3.61
CA VAL A 26 -0.27 -6.09 -4.36
C VAL A 26 -0.23 -6.52 -5.84
N PRO A 27 -1.38 -6.85 -6.47
CA PRO A 27 -1.40 -7.27 -7.87
C PRO A 27 -1.12 -6.09 -8.81
N GLU A 28 -0.61 -6.38 -10.02
CA GLU A 28 -0.42 -5.35 -11.06
C GLU A 28 -1.76 -4.81 -11.58
N THR A 29 -2.79 -5.64 -11.59
CA THR A 29 -4.13 -5.28 -12.08
C THR A 29 -5.24 -5.78 -11.16
N ILE A 30 -6.32 -5.02 -11.03
CA ILE A 30 -7.57 -5.41 -10.39
C ILE A 30 -8.70 -5.09 -11.36
N GLU A 31 -9.52 -6.08 -11.71
CA GLU A 31 -10.65 -5.93 -12.66
C GLU A 31 -10.24 -5.29 -14.00
N GLY A 32 -9.04 -5.62 -14.48
CA GLY A 32 -8.48 -5.07 -15.72
C GLY A 32 -7.92 -3.64 -15.61
N ALA A 33 -8.07 -2.99 -14.46
CA ALA A 33 -7.48 -1.69 -14.17
C ALA A 33 -6.07 -1.83 -13.57
N THR A 34 -5.16 -0.96 -13.99
CA THR A 34 -3.76 -0.97 -13.53
C THR A 34 -3.65 -0.41 -12.12
N VAL A 35 -3.11 -1.18 -11.17
CA VAL A 35 -2.87 -0.70 -9.81
C VAL A 35 -1.70 0.27 -9.83
N CYS A 36 -1.98 1.55 -9.63
CA CYS A 36 -0.99 2.63 -9.76
C CYS A 36 -0.72 3.39 -8.46
N SER A 37 -1.57 3.23 -7.44
CA SER A 37 -1.43 3.98 -6.20
C SER A 37 -1.96 3.26 -4.97
N ILE A 38 -1.42 3.64 -3.81
CA ILE A 38 -1.93 3.33 -2.48
C ILE A 38 -2.36 4.65 -1.85
N THR A 39 -3.64 4.79 -1.53
CA THR A 39 -4.21 6.06 -1.07
C THR A 39 -3.87 6.36 0.38
N ASP A 40 -4.24 7.56 0.80
CA ASP A 40 -4.09 8.01 2.18
C ASP A 40 -4.75 7.02 3.15
N ASN A 41 -4.05 6.74 4.25
CA ASN A 41 -4.46 5.85 5.33
C ASN A 41 -4.84 4.39 4.93
N ALA A 42 -4.53 3.94 3.72
CA ALA A 42 -5.02 2.64 3.21
C ALA A 42 -4.74 1.45 4.15
N PHE A 43 -3.56 1.43 4.77
CA PHE A 43 -3.14 0.40 5.71
C PHE A 43 -2.78 0.99 7.09
N ALA A 44 -3.27 2.17 7.42
CA ALA A 44 -3.00 2.79 8.71
C ALA A 44 -3.42 1.88 9.88
N GLY A 45 -2.51 1.65 10.84
CA GLY A 45 -2.73 0.82 12.01
C GLY A 45 -2.68 -0.69 11.74
N CYS A 46 -2.27 -1.14 10.55
CA CYS A 46 -2.13 -2.57 10.26
C CYS A 46 -0.89 -3.14 10.99
N THR A 47 -1.06 -3.52 12.25
CA THR A 47 0.03 -4.02 13.10
C THR A 47 0.42 -5.45 12.80
N THR A 48 -0.41 -6.24 12.10
CA THR A 48 -0.06 -7.60 11.67
C THR A 48 0.87 -7.64 10.47
N LEU A 49 0.89 -6.55 9.68
CA LEU A 49 1.58 -6.49 8.40
C LEU A 49 3.10 -6.39 8.59
N GLU A 50 3.84 -7.35 8.05
CA GLU A 50 5.30 -7.44 8.12
C GLU A 50 5.99 -7.14 6.79
N LYS A 51 5.35 -7.48 5.67
CA LYS A 51 5.94 -7.33 4.34
C LYS A 51 4.90 -6.89 3.31
N VAL A 52 5.30 -5.97 2.44
CA VAL A 52 4.52 -5.52 1.29
C VAL A 52 5.36 -5.64 0.03
N THR A 53 4.90 -6.45 -0.92
CA THR A 53 5.45 -6.53 -2.28
C THR A 53 4.61 -5.66 -3.20
N LEU A 54 5.21 -4.57 -3.69
CA LEU A 54 4.57 -3.66 -4.65
C LEU A 54 4.88 -4.09 -6.10
N PRO A 55 3.90 -4.04 -7.00
CA PRO A 55 4.14 -4.20 -8.42
C PRO A 55 4.89 -2.98 -8.97
N PRO A 56 5.58 -3.12 -10.12
CA PRO A 56 6.28 -1.99 -10.74
C PRO A 56 5.35 -0.84 -11.18
N THR A 57 4.06 -1.10 -11.30
CA THR A 57 3.04 -0.13 -11.69
C THR A 57 2.67 0.85 -10.59
N VAL A 58 2.94 0.54 -9.32
CA VAL A 58 2.63 1.46 -8.20
C VAL A 58 3.65 2.60 -8.17
N GLN A 59 3.16 3.80 -8.49
CA GLN A 59 3.96 5.01 -8.59
C GLN A 59 3.70 6.01 -7.45
N MET A 60 2.57 5.88 -6.75
CA MET A 60 2.17 6.81 -5.69
C MET A 60 1.79 6.12 -4.39
N ILE A 61 2.31 6.62 -3.27
CA ILE A 61 1.93 6.23 -1.91
C ILE A 61 1.53 7.49 -1.15
N GLY A 62 0.27 7.52 -0.70
CA GLY A 62 -0.38 8.65 -0.04
C GLY A 62 0.04 8.90 1.40
N HIS A 63 -0.56 9.94 1.99
CA HIS A 63 -0.32 10.36 3.37
C HIS A 63 -0.71 9.25 4.34
N LYS A 64 0.18 8.93 5.28
CA LYS A 64 -0.09 7.94 6.34
C LYS A 64 -0.55 6.57 5.84
N ALA A 65 -0.22 6.22 4.58
CA ALA A 65 -0.69 4.99 3.94
C ALA A 65 -0.35 3.73 4.75
N PHE A 66 0.77 3.73 5.46
CA PHE A 66 1.24 2.66 6.34
C PHE A 66 1.52 3.18 7.77
N LYS A 67 0.85 4.26 8.18
CA LYS A 67 1.04 4.84 9.52
C LYS A 67 0.80 3.79 10.59
N ASP A 68 1.66 3.73 11.60
CA ASP A 68 1.56 2.78 12.73
C ASP A 68 1.52 1.28 12.31
N CYS A 69 2.00 0.93 11.11
CA CYS A 69 2.29 -0.46 10.74
C CYS A 69 3.55 -0.97 11.46
N LYS A 70 3.47 -1.13 12.78
CA LYS A 70 4.64 -1.33 13.67
C LYS A 70 5.48 -2.57 13.37
N ASN A 71 4.91 -3.60 12.74
CA ASN A 71 5.62 -4.82 12.39
C ASN A 71 6.15 -4.81 10.94
N LEU A 72 5.88 -3.75 10.15
CA LEU A 72 6.29 -3.67 8.76
C LEU A 72 7.81 -3.51 8.67
N LYS A 73 8.48 -4.59 8.23
CA LYS A 73 9.94 -4.68 8.10
C LYS A 73 10.40 -4.51 6.65
N THR A 74 9.56 -4.81 5.68
CA THR A 74 9.99 -4.85 4.28
C THR A 74 8.94 -4.29 3.34
N ILE A 75 9.30 -3.20 2.66
CA ILE A 75 8.56 -2.66 1.52
C ILE A 75 9.56 -2.06 0.53
N ASN A 76 9.50 -2.49 -0.73
CA ASN A 76 10.37 -1.97 -1.78
C ASN A 76 9.68 -0.84 -2.53
N THR A 77 10.14 0.39 -2.34
CA THR A 77 9.58 1.61 -2.95
C THR A 77 10.36 2.10 -4.18
N LYS A 78 11.27 1.30 -4.75
CA LYS A 78 12.17 1.74 -5.84
C LYS A 78 11.46 2.33 -7.08
N ASN A 79 10.23 1.90 -7.35
CA ASN A 79 9.45 2.35 -8.50
C ASN A 79 8.44 3.47 -8.14
N VAL A 80 8.33 3.81 -6.85
CA VAL A 80 7.42 4.84 -6.34
C VAL A 80 8.04 6.20 -6.61
N THR A 81 7.42 6.97 -7.50
CA THR A 81 7.88 8.32 -7.89
C THR A 81 7.32 9.40 -6.97
N HIS A 82 6.18 9.14 -6.33
CA HIS A 82 5.51 10.07 -5.42
C HIS A 82 5.25 9.37 -4.07
N LEU A 83 6.18 9.54 -3.14
CA LEU A 83 6.06 9.04 -1.78
C LEU A 83 5.80 10.21 -0.81
N ARG A 84 4.65 10.20 -0.14
CA ARG A 84 4.37 11.22 0.89
C ARG A 84 5.32 11.05 2.09
N PRO A 85 5.87 12.14 2.67
CA PRO A 85 6.87 12.06 3.75
C PRO A 85 6.40 11.33 5.01
N ASP A 86 5.10 11.34 5.28
CA ASP A 86 4.45 10.72 6.45
C ASP A 86 3.82 9.35 6.13
N ALA A 87 4.04 8.80 4.92
CA ALA A 87 3.48 7.53 4.50
C ALA A 87 3.80 6.37 5.46
N PHE A 88 4.96 6.43 6.11
CA PHE A 88 5.48 5.43 7.05
C PHE A 88 5.63 5.99 8.48
N GLU A 89 4.86 7.01 8.86
CA GLU A 89 4.88 7.55 10.22
C GLU A 89 4.68 6.44 11.27
N GLY A 90 5.59 6.34 12.25
CA GLY A 90 5.52 5.29 13.29
C GLY A 90 5.95 3.89 12.84
N VAL A 91 6.40 3.71 11.59
CA VAL A 91 7.03 2.48 11.11
C VAL A 91 8.53 2.54 11.41
N VAL A 92 9.05 1.49 12.03
CA VAL A 92 10.48 1.33 12.30
C VAL A 92 11.02 0.28 11.34
N ILE A 93 11.44 0.73 10.16
CA ILE A 93 12.17 -0.11 9.20
C ILE A 93 13.64 -0.14 9.65
N ALA A 94 14.13 -1.34 9.97
CA ALA A 94 15.52 -1.61 10.35
C ALA A 94 16.38 -1.94 9.12
#